data_AF-A0A975TZC9-F1
#
_entry.id   AF-A0A975TZC9-F1
#
_cell.length_a   1.000
_cell.length_b   1.000
_cell.length_c   1.000
_cell.angle_alpha   90.00
_cell.angle_beta   90.00
_cell.angle_gamma   90.00
#
_symmetry.space_group_name_H-M   'P 1'
#
loop_
_entity.id
_entity.type
_entity.pdbx_description
1 polymer ?
#
loop_
_entity_poly.entity_id
_entity_poly.type
_entity_poly.pdbx_seq_one_letter_code
_entity_poly.pdbx_strand_id
1 'polypeptide(L)'
;MAERRPRSGASQAPLAALSILRSGGVAGLMRRRTIDVASLTEAQRQALEALAASPAAGPSPGADRFSFTLTLAYADGTTREITVPEERVPDALADLLR
;
A
#
# COMPACT_ATOMS: atom_id res chain seq x y z
N MET A 1 33.29 -9.41 18.54
CA MET A 1 31.87 -8.99 18.60
C MET A 1 31.82 -7.51 18.31
N ALA A 2 30.90 -7.11 17.42
CA ALA A 2 30.51 -5.73 17.05
C ALA A 2 30.72 -5.45 15.55
N GLU A 3 29.66 -5.60 14.76
CA GLU A 3 29.51 -4.85 13.52
C GLU A 3 28.04 -4.58 13.21
N ARG A 4 27.70 -3.29 13.11
CA ARG A 4 26.70 -2.67 12.21
C ARG A 4 25.24 -3.12 12.40
N ARG A 5 24.28 -2.27 12.74
CA ARG A 5 23.97 -0.90 12.25
C ARG A 5 22.96 -0.23 13.21
N PRO A 6 22.90 1.11 13.27
CA PRO A 6 21.75 1.78 13.85
C PRO A 6 20.50 1.43 13.02
N ARG A 7 19.40 1.00 13.64
CA ARG A 7 18.06 1.21 13.06
C ARG A 7 17.31 2.27 13.87
N SER A 8 18.01 3.34 14.22
CA SER A 8 17.36 4.61 14.56
C SER A 8 17.25 5.41 13.28
N GLY A 9 16.02 5.76 12.91
CA GLY A 9 15.68 6.44 11.68
C GLY A 9 15.02 5.47 10.72
N ALA A 10 13.69 5.38 10.78
CA ALA A 10 12.94 5.26 9.55
C ALA A 10 13.35 6.48 8.70
N SER A 11 14.41 6.32 7.90
CA SER A 11 14.61 7.19 6.76
C SER A 11 13.33 6.99 5.97
N GLN A 12 12.44 7.97 6.06
CA GLN A 12 11.17 8.02 5.33
C GLN A 12 11.56 8.27 3.88
N ALA A 13 12.28 7.32 3.29
CA ALA A 13 12.75 7.37 1.93
C ALA A 13 11.52 7.68 1.09
N PRO A 14 11.61 8.60 0.13
CA PRO A 14 10.45 8.96 -0.66
C PRO A 14 9.94 7.69 -1.35
N LEU A 15 8.63 7.52 -1.29
CA LEU A 15 7.94 6.49 -2.05
C LEU A 15 8.17 6.76 -3.54
N ALA A 16 8.82 5.82 -4.21
CA ALA A 16 9.17 5.93 -5.63
C ALA A 16 8.02 5.41 -6.50
N ALA A 17 7.43 4.28 -6.13
CA ALA A 17 6.32 3.70 -6.90
C ALA A 17 5.32 3.00 -5.98
N LEU A 18 4.05 2.99 -6.39
CA LEU A 18 2.97 2.28 -5.74
C LEU A 18 2.41 1.24 -6.71
N SER A 19 2.54 -0.04 -6.39
CA SER A 19 1.81 -1.10 -7.10
C SER A 19 0.58 -1.49 -6.30
N ILE A 20 -0.54 -1.62 -6.98
CA ILE A 20 -1.82 -1.97 -6.41
C ILE A 20 -2.25 -3.26 -7.08
N LEU A 21 -2.50 -4.29 -6.28
CA LEU A 21 -3.06 -5.55 -6.72
C LEU A 21 -4.43 -5.71 -6.06
N ARG A 22 -5.48 -5.63 -6.88
CA ARG A 22 -6.84 -5.95 -6.45
C ARG A 22 -7.07 -7.46 -6.61
N SER A 23 -7.42 -8.11 -5.51
CA SER A 23 -7.76 -9.54 -5.44
C SER A 23 -9.13 -9.72 -4.79
N GLY A 24 -10.09 -10.34 -5.50
CA GLY A 24 -11.43 -10.61 -4.98
C GLY A 24 -12.54 -10.41 -6.01
N GLY A 25 -13.76 -10.79 -5.64
CA GLY A 25 -14.95 -10.76 -6.48
C GLY A 25 -15.24 -12.10 -7.19
N VAL A 26 -16.52 -12.35 -7.47
CA VAL A 26 -17.10 -13.58 -8.06
C VAL A 26 -16.51 -14.03 -9.41
N ALA A 27 -15.59 -13.25 -10.01
CA ALA A 27 -14.93 -13.56 -11.28
C ALA A 27 -13.41 -13.81 -11.18
N GLY A 28 -12.80 -13.71 -9.98
CA GLY A 28 -11.36 -13.97 -9.80
C GLY A 28 -10.42 -13.03 -10.56
N LEU A 29 -10.89 -11.86 -11.00
CA LEU A 29 -10.12 -10.94 -11.81
C LEU A 29 -9.04 -10.24 -10.97
N MET A 30 -7.80 -10.72 -11.06
CA MET A 30 -6.64 -10.03 -10.52
C MET A 30 -6.30 -8.83 -11.41
N ARG A 31 -6.55 -7.63 -10.91
CA ARG A 31 -6.10 -6.40 -11.57
C ARG A 31 -4.90 -5.85 -10.84
N ARG A 32 -3.76 -5.81 -11.53
CA ARG A 32 -2.56 -5.11 -11.07
C ARG A 32 -2.45 -3.78 -11.80
N ARG A 33 -2.26 -2.71 -11.05
CA ARG A 33 -1.99 -1.37 -11.56
C ARG A 33 -0.75 -0.82 -10.86
N THR A 34 0.17 -0.25 -11.62
CA THR A 34 1.30 0.48 -11.05
C THR A 34 1.04 1.96 -11.26
N ILE A 35 1.14 2.73 -10.18
CA ILE A 35 0.90 4.16 -10.12
C ILE A 35 2.18 4.82 -9.65
N ASP A 36 2.60 5.83 -10.40
CA ASP A 36 3.72 6.66 -10.03
C ASP A 36 3.31 7.58 -8.87
N VAL A 37 4.11 7.58 -7.81
CA VAL A 37 3.79 8.33 -6.58
C VAL A 37 3.95 9.84 -6.79
N ALA A 38 4.83 10.26 -7.70
CA ALA A 38 4.98 11.67 -8.03
C ALA A 38 3.74 12.22 -8.76
N SER A 39 2.98 11.35 -9.42
CA SER A 39 1.69 11.68 -10.06
C SER A 39 0.50 11.70 -9.10
N LEU A 40 0.67 11.27 -7.84
CA LEU A 40 -0.39 11.28 -6.84
C LEU A 40 -0.66 12.70 -6.31
N THR A 41 -1.94 12.97 -6.03
CA THR A 41 -2.33 14.20 -5.35
C THR A 41 -1.89 14.19 -3.89
N GLU A 42 -1.84 15.36 -3.27
CA GLU A 42 -1.47 15.47 -1.85
C GLU A 42 -2.43 14.70 -0.93
N ALA A 43 -3.73 14.71 -1.23
CA ALA A 43 -4.72 13.93 -0.50
C ALA A 43 -4.46 12.42 -0.60
N GLN A 44 -4.10 11.93 -1.78
CA GLN A 44 -3.74 10.52 -1.99
C GLN A 44 -2.47 10.14 -1.23
N ARG A 45 -1.46 11.01 -1.24
CA ARG A 45 -0.22 10.80 -0.48
C ARG A 45 -0.50 10.73 1.03
N GLN A 46 -1.26 11.68 1.57
CA GLN A 46 -1.65 11.67 2.98
C GLN A 46 -2.43 10.40 3.36
N ALA A 47 -3.37 9.97 2.51
CA ALA A 47 -4.11 8.72 2.72
C ALA A 47 -3.20 7.48 2.71
N LEU A 48 -2.21 7.44 1.83
CA LEU A 48 -1.23 6.36 1.74
C LEU A 48 -0.31 6.33 2.96
N GLU A 49 0.13 7.49 3.44
CA GLU A 49 0.92 7.61 4.67
C GLU A 49 0.11 7.21 5.89
N ALA A 50 -1.16 7.64 5.98
CA ALA A 50 -2.07 7.21 7.04
C ALA A 50 -2.28 5.69 7.03
N LEU A 51 -2.42 5.07 5.85
CA LEU A 51 -2.48 3.61 5.71
C LEU A 51 -1.18 2.93 6.11
N ALA A 52 -0.02 3.50 5.76
CA ALA A 52 1.29 2.96 6.11
C ALA A 52 1.62 3.08 7.61
N ALA A 53 1.08 4.12 8.25
CA ALA A 53 1.16 4.36 9.69
C ALA A 53 0.17 3.51 10.48
N SER A 54 -0.98 3.18 9.89
CA SER A 54 -1.97 2.28 10.49
C SER A 54 -1.45 0.83 10.43
N PRO A 55 -1.60 0.03 11.49
CA PRO A 55 -1.22 -1.38 11.43
C PRO A 55 -2.08 -2.07 10.36
N ALA A 56 -1.40 -2.63 9.35
CA ALA A 56 -2.03 -3.39 8.27
C ALA A 56 -3.02 -4.37 8.89
N ALA A 57 -4.31 -4.15 8.65
CA ALA A 57 -5.33 -5.07 9.10
C ALA A 57 -5.09 -6.36 8.33
N GLY A 58 -4.84 -7.46 9.04
CA GLY A 58 -4.76 -8.77 8.42
C GLY A 58 -5.97 -9.05 7.52
N PRO A 59 -5.88 -10.05 6.62
CA PRO A 59 -6.95 -10.36 5.69
C PRO A 59 -8.27 -10.50 6.45
N SER A 60 -9.29 -9.72 6.05
CA SER A 60 -10.61 -9.82 6.65
C SER A 60 -11.23 -11.16 6.27
N PRO A 61 -11.71 -11.97 7.23
CA PRO A 61 -12.38 -13.22 6.93
C PRO A 61 -13.76 -12.91 6.33
N GLY A 62 -13.86 -12.95 4.99
CA GLY A 62 -15.11 -12.79 4.27
C GLY A 62 -14.94 -13.16 2.80
N ALA A 63 -15.64 -14.20 2.35
CA ALA A 63 -15.55 -14.75 0.99
C ALA A 63 -16.04 -13.80 -0.13
N ASP A 64 -16.67 -12.68 0.24
CA ASP A 64 -17.32 -11.73 -0.66
C ASP A 64 -16.72 -10.31 -0.63
N ARG A 65 -15.46 -10.16 -0.20
CA ARG A 65 -14.82 -8.83 -0.06
C ARG A 65 -13.61 -8.70 -0.99
N PHE A 66 -13.50 -7.56 -1.68
CA PHE A 66 -12.29 -7.23 -2.43
C PHE A 66 -11.17 -6.86 -1.45
N SER A 67 -10.00 -7.47 -1.65
CA SER A 67 -8.76 -7.13 -0.97
C SER A 67 -7.85 -6.38 -1.93
N PHE A 68 -7.12 -5.41 -1.41
CA PHE A 68 -6.15 -4.63 -2.15
C PHE A 68 -4.79 -4.78 -1.50
N THR A 69 -3.86 -5.34 -2.24
CA THR A 69 -2.45 -5.43 -1.85
C THR A 69 -1.70 -4.26 -2.46
N LEU A 70 -1.26 -3.34 -1.60
CA LEU A 70 -0.46 -2.17 -1.93
C LEU A 70 1.01 -2.50 -1.71
N THR A 71 1.79 -2.61 -2.77
CA THR A 71 3.24 -2.72 -2.72
C THR A 71 3.86 -1.33 -2.89
N LEU A 72 4.37 -0.80 -1.79
CA LEU A 72 5.12 0.45 -1.70
C LEU A 72 6.58 0.19 -2.04
N ALA A 73 7.09 0.76 -3.12
CA ALA A 73 8.51 0.73 -3.44
C ALA A 73 9.16 2.06 -3.06
N TYR A 74 10.15 2.01 -2.17
CA TYR A 74 10.88 3.17 -1.69
C TYR A 74 12.14 3.41 -2.51
N ALA A 75 12.58 4.67 -2.60
CA ALA A 75 13.80 5.04 -3.34
C ALA A 75 15.09 4.39 -2.79
N ASP A 76 15.08 3.98 -1.52
CA ASP A 76 16.18 3.24 -0.87
C ASP A 76 16.28 1.76 -1.34
N GLY A 77 15.36 1.32 -2.22
CA GLY A 77 15.27 -0.06 -2.69
C GLY A 77 14.46 -0.99 -1.77
N THR A 78 13.99 -0.48 -0.62
CA THR A 78 13.07 -1.20 0.26
C THR A 78 11.69 -1.31 -0.39
N THR A 79 11.01 -2.45 -0.22
CA THR A 79 9.60 -2.62 -0.58
C THR A 79 8.79 -2.98 0.65
N ARG A 80 7.56 -2.47 0.74
CA ARG A 80 6.61 -2.79 1.80
C ARG A 80 5.27 -3.17 1.20
N GLU A 81 4.80 -4.35 1.54
CA GLU A 81 3.50 -4.83 1.13
C GLU A 81 2.48 -4.59 2.23
N ILE A 82 1.34 -4.01 1.86
CA ILE A 82 0.24 -3.68 2.77
C ILE A 82 -1.03 -4.24 2.12
N THR A 83 -1.64 -5.23 2.77
CA THR A 83 -2.95 -5.72 2.35
C THR A 83 -4.02 -4.98 3.14
N VAL A 84 -4.95 -4.34 2.43
CA VAL A 84 -6.10 -3.63 3.00
C VAL A 84 -7.39 -4.12 2.36
N PRO A 85 -8.43 -4.41 3.14
CA PRO A 85 -9.75 -4.68 2.58
C PRO A 85 -10.37 -3.39 2.03
N GLU A 86 -11.23 -3.49 1.02
CA GLU A 86 -11.92 -2.35 0.39
C GLU A 86 -12.57 -1.39 1.41
N GLU A 87 -13.20 -1.94 2.46
CA GLU A 87 -13.87 -1.17 3.51
C GLU A 87 -12.93 -0.29 4.35
N ARG A 88 -11.62 -0.55 4.30
CA ARG A 88 -10.57 0.20 5.01
C ARG A 88 -9.77 1.09 4.06
N VAL A 89 -10.07 1.07 2.76
CA VAL A 89 -9.44 1.96 1.79
C VAL A 89 -10.01 3.36 1.99
N PRO A 90 -9.17 4.38 2.20
CA PRO A 90 -9.62 5.77 2.22
C PRO A 90 -10.22 6.18 0.87
N ASP A 91 -11.31 6.96 0.86
CA ASP A 91 -11.97 7.43 -0.37
C ASP A 91 -11.02 8.10 -1.37
N ALA A 92 -10.01 8.82 -0.86
CA ALA A 92 -8.98 9.45 -1.69
C ALA A 92 -8.19 8.44 -2.56
N LEU A 93 -8.00 7.21 -2.05
CA LEU A 93 -7.37 6.12 -2.79
C LEU A 93 -8.40 5.27 -3.54
N ALA A 94 -9.66 5.23 -3.11
CA ALA A 94 -10.72 4.47 -3.76
C ALA A 94 -10.87 4.82 -5.26
N ASP A 95 -10.66 6.09 -5.62
CA ASP A 95 -10.67 6.54 -7.02
C ASP A 95 -9.56 5.90 -7.88
N LEU A 96 -8.40 5.59 -7.26
CA LEU A 96 -7.30 4.87 -7.92
C LEU A 96 -7.58 3.36 -8.06
N LEU A 97 -8.46 2.83 -7.21
CA LEU A 97 -8.80 1.41 -7.08
C LEU A 97 -10.00 0.97 -7.91
N ARG A 98 -10.85 1.92 -8.32
CA ARG A 98 -12.02 1.71 -9.20
C ARG A 98 -11.62 1.52 -10.66
#